data_AF-A0A2E3ZUQ6-F1
#
_entry.id   AF-A0A2E3ZUQ6-F1
#
_cell.length_a   1.000
_cell.length_b   1.000
_cell.length_c   1.000
_cell.angle_alpha   90.00
_cell.angle_beta   90.00
_cell.angle_gamma   90.00
#
_symmetry.space_group_name_H-M   'P 1'
#
loop_
_entity.id
_entity.type
_entity.pdbx_description
1 polymer ?
#
loop_
_entity_poly.entity_id
_entity_poly.type
_entity_poly.pdbx_seq_one_letter_code
_entity_poly.pdbx_strand_id
1 'polypeptide(L)'
;MNLNDRLQIEQIVKKSGSSFYWGMKLLPANKRRGMFAIYAFCREVDDIADSLTNSKALKEKKLGQWKKDIGKIFKRFSLDTCLKRELDYSIVNFKLQKKDFISIIDGMLMDVKQNIQFPSSKIFKLYCERVAVAVGYLSIKIFGIDSKIGNNYAYELGMAFQIT
;
A
#
# COMPACT_ATOMS: atom_id res chain seq x y z
N MET A 1 -20.92 -8.82 2.55
CA MET A 1 -19.73 -8.75 3.43
C MET A 1 -19.21 -10.16 3.63
N ASN A 2 -18.05 -10.53 3.08
CA ASN A 2 -17.60 -11.92 3.08
C ASN A 2 -16.57 -12.14 4.21
N LEU A 3 -16.87 -13.01 5.19
CA LEU A 3 -15.95 -13.37 6.27
C LEU A 3 -14.68 -14.05 5.71
N ASN A 4 -14.82 -14.77 4.59
CA ASN A 4 -13.72 -15.47 3.94
C ASN A 4 -12.65 -14.51 3.42
N ASP A 5 -13.06 -13.36 2.87
CA ASP A 5 -12.11 -12.37 2.35
C ASP A 5 -11.19 -11.84 3.46
N ARG A 6 -11.77 -11.50 4.62
CA ARG A 6 -11.02 -11.01 5.78
C ARG A 6 -9.96 -12.01 6.26
N LEU A 7 -10.34 -13.30 6.32
CA LEU A 7 -9.42 -14.36 6.75
C LEU A 7 -8.29 -14.57 5.75
N GLN A 8 -8.58 -14.52 4.45
CA GLN A 8 -7.56 -14.62 3.41
C GLN A 8 -6.57 -13.45 3.45
N ILE A 9 -7.06 -12.21 3.62
CA ILE A 9 -6.16 -11.05 3.78
C ILE A 9 -5.31 -11.18 5.04
N GLU A 10 -5.90 -11.57 6.18
CA GLU A 10 -5.12 -11.78 7.39
C GLU A 10 -4.03 -12.84 7.19
N GLN A 11 -4.31 -13.92 6.46
CA GLN A 11 -3.30 -14.94 6.14
C GLN A 11 -2.16 -14.39 5.28
N ILE A 12 -2.45 -13.51 4.30
CA ILE A 12 -1.42 -12.84 3.49
C ILE A 12 -0.50 -12.01 4.40
N VAL A 13 -1.09 -11.17 5.25
CA VAL A 13 -0.32 -10.33 6.20
C VAL A 13 0.52 -11.21 7.13
N LYS A 14 -0.06 -12.26 7.70
CA LYS A 14 0.64 -13.17 8.61
C LYS A 14 1.80 -13.91 7.93
N LYS A 15 1.61 -14.36 6.69
CA LYS A 15 2.64 -15.06 5.90
C LYS A 15 3.81 -14.16 5.51
N SER A 16 3.63 -12.84 5.49
CA SER A 16 4.74 -11.91 5.23
C SER A 16 5.84 -11.94 6.30
N GLY A 17 5.56 -12.48 7.49
CA GLY A 17 6.54 -12.58 8.59
C GLY A 17 6.89 -11.25 9.27
N SER A 18 6.22 -10.14 8.90
CA SER A 18 6.54 -8.83 9.44
C SER A 18 6.08 -8.60 10.88
N SER A 19 6.89 -7.88 11.65
CA SER A 19 6.56 -7.39 13.00
C SER A 19 5.31 -6.51 13.01
N PHE A 20 4.99 -5.83 11.90
CA PHE A 20 3.78 -5.01 11.77
C PHE A 20 2.49 -5.81 11.98
N TYR A 21 2.48 -7.13 11.71
CA TYR A 21 1.31 -7.98 11.95
C TYR A 21 0.80 -7.83 13.39
N TRP A 22 1.70 -7.90 14.37
CA TRP A 22 1.36 -7.84 15.78
C TRP A 22 0.86 -6.46 16.19
N GLY A 23 1.52 -5.40 15.74
CA GLY A 23 1.08 -4.02 16.00
C GLY A 23 -0.31 -3.74 15.44
N MET A 24 -0.58 -4.17 14.20
CA MET A 24 -1.90 -4.04 13.57
C MET A 24 -2.96 -4.93 14.24
N LYS A 25 -2.58 -6.09 14.80
CA LYS A 25 -3.53 -7.01 15.47
C LYS A 25 -4.20 -6.37 16.69
N LEU A 26 -3.50 -5.48 17.39
CA LEU A 26 -3.99 -4.74 18.56
C LEU A 26 -5.05 -3.68 18.22
N LEU A 27 -5.20 -3.30 16.95
CA LEU A 27 -6.18 -2.30 16.54
C LEU A 27 -7.63 -2.80 16.71
N PRO A 28 -8.60 -1.89 16.94
CA PRO A 28 -10.03 -2.21 16.85
C PRO A 28 -10.37 -2.91 15.53
N ALA A 29 -11.37 -3.80 15.55
CA ALA A 29 -11.62 -4.74 14.46
C ALA A 29 -11.79 -4.08 13.08
N ASN A 30 -12.46 -2.93 13.01
CA ASN A 30 -12.63 -2.16 11.77
C ASN A 30 -11.30 -1.57 11.27
N LYS A 31 -10.51 -0.96 12.15
CA LYS A 31 -9.20 -0.36 11.81
C LYS A 31 -8.18 -1.44 11.42
N ARG A 32 -8.16 -2.55 12.15
CA ARG A 32 -7.32 -3.72 11.83
C ARG A 32 -7.62 -4.25 10.43
N ARG A 33 -8.90 -4.39 10.08
CA ARG A 33 -9.30 -4.81 8.73
C ARG A 33 -8.80 -3.86 7.65
N GLY A 34 -8.94 -2.55 7.88
CA GLY A 34 -8.41 -1.53 6.97
C GLY A 34 -6.90 -1.66 6.80
N MET A 35 -6.16 -1.72 7.91
CA MET A 35 -4.69 -1.83 7.87
C MET A 35 -4.21 -3.12 7.20
N PHE A 36 -4.87 -4.25 7.46
CA PHE A 36 -4.54 -5.51 6.79
C PHE A 36 -4.76 -5.45 5.27
N ALA A 37 -5.82 -4.78 4.81
CA ALA A 37 -6.06 -4.59 3.38
C ALA A 37 -4.96 -3.73 2.72
N ILE A 38 -4.56 -2.63 3.36
CA ILE A 38 -3.48 -1.76 2.87
C ILE A 38 -2.14 -2.49 2.88
N TYR A 39 -1.83 -3.22 3.96
CA TYR A 39 -0.60 -3.98 4.05
C TYR A 39 -0.53 -5.07 2.98
N ALA A 40 -1.60 -5.84 2.78
CA ALA A 40 -1.66 -6.87 1.75
C ALA A 40 -1.50 -6.27 0.33
N PHE A 41 -2.05 -5.09 0.09
CA PHE A 41 -1.83 -4.37 -1.17
C PHE A 41 -0.37 -3.95 -1.36
N CYS A 42 0.27 -3.37 -0.34
CA CYS A 42 1.68 -3.00 -0.40
C CYS A 42 2.53 -4.24 -0.69
N ARG A 43 2.28 -5.34 0.03
CA ARG A 43 3.00 -6.59 -0.18
C ARG A 43 2.85 -7.14 -1.61
N GLU A 44 1.65 -7.10 -2.17
CA GLU A 44 1.39 -7.56 -3.54
C GLU A 44 2.17 -6.75 -4.59
N VAL A 45 2.24 -5.42 -4.45
CA VAL A 45 2.98 -4.59 -5.41
C VAL A 45 4.49 -4.66 -5.22
N ASP A 46 4.96 -4.80 -3.97
CA ASP A 46 6.37 -5.06 -3.64
C ASP A 46 6.81 -6.41 -4.23
N ASP A 47 6.05 -7.48 -4.02
CA ASP A 47 6.35 -8.82 -4.55
C ASP A 47 6.43 -8.82 -6.09
N ILE A 48 5.66 -7.97 -6.77
CA ILE A 48 5.77 -7.78 -8.23
C ILE A 48 7.11 -7.13 -8.59
N ALA A 49 7.50 -6.06 -7.88
CA ALA A 49 8.74 -5.33 -8.11
C ALA A 49 9.98 -6.19 -7.80
N ASP A 50 9.96 -6.93 -6.70
CA ASP A 50 11.08 -7.73 -6.18
C ASP A 50 11.23 -9.10 -6.85
N SER A 51 10.22 -9.55 -7.60
CA SER A 51 10.25 -10.86 -8.25
C SER A 51 11.52 -11.10 -9.08
N LEU A 52 12.33 -12.09 -8.70
CA LEU A 52 13.58 -12.42 -9.41
C LEU A 52 13.35 -13.17 -10.73
N THR A 53 12.15 -13.74 -10.93
CA THR A 53 11.81 -14.57 -12.09
C THR A 53 11.07 -13.80 -13.19
N ASN A 54 10.41 -12.69 -12.86
CA ASN A 54 9.66 -11.89 -13.84
C ASN A 54 10.61 -10.95 -14.62
N SER A 55 10.43 -10.88 -15.94
CA SER A 55 11.10 -9.87 -16.77
C SER A 55 10.64 -8.45 -16.41
N LYS A 56 11.49 -7.45 -16.66
CA LYS A 56 11.16 -6.03 -16.46
C LYS A 56 9.83 -5.63 -17.10
N ALA A 57 9.62 -6.02 -18.37
CA ALA A 57 8.38 -5.73 -19.10
C ALA A 57 7.14 -6.36 -18.43
N LEU A 58 7.27 -7.57 -17.87
CA LEU A 58 6.18 -8.21 -17.15
C LEU A 58 5.88 -7.50 -15.82
N LYS A 59 6.90 -7.07 -15.07
CA LYS A 59 6.74 -6.28 -13.83
C LYS A 59 6.01 -4.96 -14.11
N GLU A 60 6.47 -4.20 -15.11
CA GLU A 60 5.83 -2.94 -15.52
C GLU A 60 4.38 -3.15 -15.95
N LYS A 61 4.09 -4.23 -16.71
CA LYS A 61 2.73 -4.59 -17.11
C LYS A 61 1.84 -4.89 -15.91
N LYS A 62 2.31 -5.68 -14.94
CA LYS A 62 1.55 -6.04 -13.72
C LYS A 62 1.27 -4.82 -12.84
N LEU A 63 2.28 -3.97 -12.60
CA LEU A 63 2.10 -2.72 -11.85
C LEU A 63 1.17 -1.73 -12.58
N GLY A 64 1.30 -1.63 -13.91
CA GLY A 64 0.39 -0.86 -14.75
C GLY A 64 -1.05 -1.36 -14.69
N GLN A 65 -1.24 -2.69 -14.60
CA GLN A 65 -2.56 -3.28 -14.38
C GLN A 65 -3.12 -2.91 -13.00
N TRP A 66 -2.30 -2.94 -11.95
CA TRP A 66 -2.71 -2.49 -10.61
C TRP A 66 -3.18 -1.02 -10.60
N LYS A 67 -2.53 -0.11 -11.35
CA LYS A 67 -3.04 1.27 -11.49
C LYS A 67 -4.46 1.33 -12.09
N LYS A 68 -4.71 0.52 -13.13
CA LYS A 68 -6.03 0.41 -13.75
C LYS A 68 -7.04 -0.17 -12.76
N ASP A 69 -6.65 -1.20 -12.02
CA ASP A 69 -7.50 -1.88 -11.04
C ASP A 69 -7.87 -0.96 -9.88
N ILE A 70 -6.92 -0.19 -9.32
CA ILE A 70 -7.23 0.88 -8.36
C ILE A 70 -8.26 1.85 -8.96
N GLY A 71 -8.08 2.27 -10.21
CA GLY A 71 -9.07 3.09 -10.93
C GLY A 71 -10.47 2.47 -11.00
N LYS A 72 -10.56 1.14 -11.19
CA LYS A 72 -11.83 0.40 -11.23
C LYS A 72 -12.44 0.22 -9.84
N ILE A 73 -11.63 -0.02 -8.81
CA ILE A 73 -12.08 -0.16 -7.41
C ILE A 73 -12.75 1.15 -6.96
N PHE A 74 -12.12 2.30 -7.21
CA PHE A 74 -12.71 3.62 -6.88
C PHE A 74 -14.04 3.90 -7.60
N LYS A 75 -14.25 3.25 -8.76
CA LYS A 75 -15.52 3.30 -9.51
C LYS A 75 -16.46 2.13 -9.20
N ARG A 76 -16.06 1.19 -8.33
CA ARG A 76 -16.81 -0.02 -7.95
C ARG A 76 -17.16 -0.95 -9.12
N PHE A 77 -16.33 -0.96 -10.17
CA PHE A 77 -16.59 -1.75 -11.39
C PHE A 77 -15.90 -3.11 -11.44
N SER A 78 -14.88 -3.38 -10.61
CA SER A 78 -14.16 -4.68 -10.63
C SER A 78 -13.65 -5.06 -9.24
N LEU A 79 -14.38 -5.97 -8.60
CA LEU A 79 -14.09 -6.50 -7.25
C LEU A 79 -13.95 -8.03 -7.28
N ASP A 80 -13.28 -8.50 -8.32
CA ASP A 80 -13.09 -9.91 -8.68
C ASP A 80 -12.23 -10.69 -7.68
N THR A 81 -11.28 -10.03 -7.03
CA THR A 81 -10.40 -10.65 -6.02
C THR A 81 -10.77 -10.25 -4.60
N CYS A 82 -10.39 -11.10 -3.64
CA CYS A 82 -10.52 -10.83 -2.21
C CYS A 82 -9.84 -9.50 -1.82
N LEU A 83 -8.60 -9.27 -2.28
CA LEU A 83 -7.88 -8.02 -2.02
C LEU A 83 -8.61 -6.80 -2.58
N LYS A 84 -9.15 -6.87 -3.81
CA LYS A 84 -9.92 -5.75 -4.38
C LYS A 84 -11.17 -5.43 -3.56
N ARG A 85 -11.88 -6.44 -3.06
CA ARG A 85 -13.06 -6.25 -2.18
C ARG A 85 -12.70 -5.63 -0.84
N GLU A 86 -11.60 -6.05 -0.23
CA GLU A 86 -11.14 -5.50 1.05
C GLU A 86 -10.56 -4.08 0.91
N LEU A 87 -9.94 -3.78 -0.24
CA LEU A 87 -9.56 -2.41 -0.60
C LEU A 87 -10.79 -1.52 -0.80
N ASP A 88 -11.81 -1.96 -1.54
CA ASP A 88 -13.06 -1.21 -1.71
C ASP A 88 -13.71 -0.88 -0.36
N TYR A 89 -13.86 -1.88 0.51
CA TYR A 89 -14.34 -1.68 1.87
C TYR A 89 -13.53 -0.60 2.60
N SER A 90 -12.20 -0.67 2.52
CA SER A 90 -11.32 0.26 3.23
C SER A 90 -11.39 1.67 2.66
N ILE A 91 -11.44 1.81 1.32
CA ILE A 91 -11.59 3.08 0.62
C ILE A 91 -12.87 3.79 1.06
N VAL A 92 -13.99 3.06 1.11
CA VAL A 92 -15.28 3.64 1.49
C VAL A 92 -15.32 4.03 2.97
N ASN A 93 -14.93 3.13 3.87
CA ASN A 93 -15.08 3.38 5.31
C ASN A 93 -14.10 4.41 5.87
N PHE A 94 -12.90 4.51 5.27
CA PHE A 94 -11.85 5.41 5.76
C PHE A 94 -11.59 6.61 4.84
N LYS A 95 -12.37 6.75 3.75
CA LYS A 95 -12.25 7.85 2.78
C LYS A 95 -10.82 7.96 2.24
N LEU A 96 -10.22 6.82 1.89
CA LEU A 96 -8.85 6.74 1.40
C LEU A 96 -8.73 7.42 0.03
N GLN A 97 -7.58 8.04 -0.24
CA GLN A 97 -7.40 8.80 -1.48
C GLN A 97 -6.69 7.96 -2.53
N LYS A 98 -7.22 8.00 -3.77
CA LYS A 98 -6.66 7.28 -4.91
C LYS A 98 -5.19 7.62 -5.15
N LYS A 99 -4.82 8.89 -4.95
CA LYS A 99 -3.46 9.39 -5.21
C LYS A 99 -2.40 8.63 -4.40
N ASP A 100 -2.71 8.21 -3.18
CA ASP A 100 -1.75 7.57 -2.29
C ASP A 100 -1.44 6.14 -2.78
N PHE A 101 -2.47 5.39 -3.23
CA PHE A 101 -2.28 4.09 -3.89
C PHE A 101 -1.45 4.21 -5.17
N ILE A 102 -1.71 5.23 -5.99
CA ILE A 102 -0.96 5.47 -7.22
C ILE A 102 0.50 5.81 -6.90
N SER A 103 0.73 6.61 -5.85
CA SER A 103 2.08 6.96 -5.38
C SER A 103 2.90 5.73 -5.00
N ILE A 104 2.31 4.78 -4.27
CA ILE A 104 2.96 3.52 -3.90
C ILE A 104 3.35 2.72 -5.14
N ILE A 105 2.42 2.56 -6.10
CA ILE A 105 2.70 1.84 -7.36
C ILE A 105 3.78 2.57 -8.18
N ASP A 106 3.80 3.90 -8.15
CA ASP A 106 4.84 4.70 -8.79
C ASP A 106 6.21 4.54 -8.13
N GLY A 107 6.26 4.29 -6.82
CA GLY A 107 7.48 3.89 -6.10
C GLY A 107 8.01 2.56 -6.61
N MET A 108 7.16 1.54 -6.66
CA MET A 108 7.52 0.22 -7.20
C MET A 108 7.96 0.26 -8.66
N LEU A 109 7.38 1.15 -9.47
CA LEU A 109 7.83 1.38 -10.84
C LEU A 109 9.21 2.03 -10.90
N MET A 110 9.63 2.81 -9.89
CA MET A 110 11.01 3.31 -9.83
C MET A 110 11.99 2.16 -9.64
N ASP A 111 11.71 1.24 -8.72
CA ASP A 111 12.53 0.05 -8.45
C ASP A 111 12.67 -0.86 -9.68
N VAL A 112 11.59 -1.02 -10.44
CA VAL A 112 11.61 -1.83 -11.68
C VAL A 112 12.36 -1.14 -12.82
N LYS A 113 12.26 0.19 -12.92
CA LYS A 113 12.79 0.92 -14.07
C LYS A 113 14.29 1.13 -14.00
N GLN A 114 14.81 1.37 -12.80
CA GLN A 114 16.17 1.78 -12.58
C GLN A 114 16.75 1.04 -11.38
N ASN A 115 18.01 0.64 -11.50
CA ASN A 115 18.78 0.21 -10.34
C ASN A 115 19.22 1.48 -9.58
N ILE A 116 18.43 1.89 -8.57
CA ILE A 116 18.64 3.14 -7.84
C ILE A 116 19.84 2.98 -6.91
N GLN A 117 20.98 3.52 -7.30
CA GLN A 117 22.21 3.52 -6.51
C GLN A 117 22.72 4.95 -6.39
N PHE A 118 22.89 5.43 -5.15
CA PHE A 118 23.30 6.81 -4.84
C PHE A 118 22.54 7.88 -5.65
N PRO A 119 21.20 7.88 -5.63
CA PRO A 119 20.44 8.88 -6.36
C PRO A 119 20.67 10.28 -5.78
N SER A 120 20.37 11.30 -6.58
CA SER A 120 20.29 12.68 -6.06
C SER A 120 19.32 12.75 -4.88
N SER A 121 19.57 13.67 -3.94
CA SER A 121 18.68 13.90 -2.78
C SER A 121 17.21 14.09 -3.20
N LYS A 122 16.96 14.74 -4.35
CA LYS A 122 15.61 14.92 -4.90
C LYS A 122 14.95 13.58 -5.28
N ILE A 123 15.69 12.69 -5.95
CA ILE A 123 15.17 11.37 -6.35
C ILE A 123 14.98 10.48 -5.12
N PHE A 124 15.93 10.50 -4.18
CA PHE A 124 15.82 9.75 -2.92
C PHE A 124 14.58 10.18 -2.13
N LYS A 125 14.39 11.50 -1.95
CA LYS A 125 13.21 12.05 -1.27
C LYS A 125 11.92 11.60 -1.95
N LEU A 126 11.83 11.73 -3.28
CA LEU A 126 10.66 11.30 -4.04
C LEU A 126 10.40 9.79 -3.88
N TYR A 127 11.45 8.98 -3.80
CA TYR A 127 11.33 7.55 -3.54
C TYR A 127 10.70 7.31 -2.17
N CYS A 128 11.24 7.88 -1.09
CA CYS A 128 10.69 7.77 0.27
C CYS A 128 9.22 8.26 0.35
N GLU A 129 8.90 9.36 -0.33
CA GLU A 129 7.54 9.88 -0.40
C GLU A 129 6.55 8.88 -1.01
N ARG A 130 7.01 8.09 -1.98
CA ARG A 130 6.20 7.10 -2.69
C ARG A 130 6.07 5.78 -1.94
N VAL A 131 7.18 5.23 -1.44
CA VAL A 131 7.19 3.87 -0.87
C VAL A 131 6.81 3.82 0.61
N ALA A 132 6.99 4.92 1.37
CA ALA A 132 6.71 4.94 2.80
C ALA A 132 5.68 6.00 3.20
N VAL A 133 5.87 7.26 2.81
CA VAL A 133 4.98 8.36 3.24
C VAL A 133 3.55 8.16 2.71
N ALA A 134 3.39 7.71 1.47
CA ALA A 134 2.07 7.42 0.91
C ALA A 134 1.31 6.33 1.70
N VAL A 135 2.01 5.32 2.20
CA VAL A 135 1.43 4.30 3.11
C VAL A 135 1.02 4.95 4.44
N GLY A 136 1.83 5.88 4.94
CA GLY A 136 1.52 6.71 6.11
C GLY A 136 0.21 7.49 5.94
N TYR A 137 -0.01 8.13 4.79
CA TYR A 137 -1.26 8.86 4.50
C TYR A 137 -2.49 7.96 4.50
N LEU A 138 -2.39 6.74 3.98
CA LEU A 138 -3.48 5.76 4.07
C LEU A 138 -3.73 5.34 5.54
N SER A 139 -2.66 5.13 6.29
CA SER A 139 -2.71 4.66 7.68
C SER A 139 -3.37 5.67 8.63
N ILE A 140 -3.01 6.96 8.56
CA ILE A 140 -3.60 7.99 9.42
C ILE A 140 -5.12 8.15 9.20
N LYS A 141 -5.60 7.90 7.97
CA LYS A 141 -7.03 7.90 7.66
C LYS A 141 -7.74 6.72 8.34
N ILE A 142 -7.12 5.55 8.33
CA ILE A 142 -7.64 4.36 9.02
C ILE A 142 -7.64 4.58 10.54
N PHE A 143 -6.61 5.23 11.06
CA PHE A 143 -6.52 5.57 12.48
C PHE A 143 -7.52 6.65 12.91
N GLY A 144 -8.09 7.40 11.97
CA GLY A 144 -9.06 8.46 12.24
C GLY A 144 -8.40 9.74 12.76
N ILE A 145 -7.14 9.97 12.40
CA ILE A 145 -6.39 11.17 12.80
C ILE A 145 -6.77 12.33 11.88
N ASP A 146 -6.97 13.52 12.45
CA ASP A 146 -7.23 14.72 11.67
C ASP A 146 -6.10 14.98 10.67
N SER A 147 -6.43 15.31 9.43
CA SER A 147 -5.43 15.39 8.36
C SER A 147 -4.53 16.61 8.46
N LYS A 148 -4.90 17.68 9.17
CA LYS A 148 -4.00 18.83 9.36
C LYS A 148 -2.79 18.45 10.20
N ILE A 149 -3.01 17.65 11.25
CA ILE A 149 -1.95 17.18 12.15
C ILE A 149 -1.32 15.90 11.61
N GLY A 150 -2.16 14.96 11.18
CA GLY A 150 -1.73 13.63 10.76
C GLY A 150 -0.86 13.63 9.52
N ASN A 151 -1.04 14.56 8.58
CA ASN A 151 -0.23 14.57 7.36
C ASN A 151 1.25 14.85 7.65
N ASN A 152 1.55 15.81 8.54
CA ASN A 152 2.93 16.08 8.91
C ASN A 152 3.55 14.89 9.65
N TYR A 153 2.79 14.29 10.56
CA TYR A 153 3.22 13.08 11.26
C TYR A 153 3.50 11.90 10.31
N ALA A 154 2.59 11.64 9.35
CA ALA A 154 2.74 10.58 8.36
C ALA A 154 3.96 10.81 7.45
N TYR A 155 4.22 12.07 7.09
CA TYR A 155 5.38 12.45 6.31
C TYR A 155 6.68 12.21 7.09
N GLU A 156 6.83 12.78 8.29
CA GLU A 156 8.07 12.64 9.06
C GLU A 156 8.36 11.18 9.45
N LEU A 157 7.33 10.45 9.90
CA LEU A 157 7.49 9.04 10.26
C LEU A 157 7.81 8.17 9.04
N GLY A 158 7.15 8.41 7.90
CA GLY A 158 7.41 7.67 6.67
C GLY A 158 8.80 7.92 6.13
N MET A 159 9.29 9.17 6.19
CA MET A 159 10.67 9.50 5.85
C MET A 159 11.65 8.78 6.77
N ALA A 160 11.43 8.81 8.09
CA ALA A 160 12.29 8.15 9.05
C ALA A 160 12.39 6.64 8.81
N PHE A 161 11.25 5.94 8.66
CA PHE A 161 11.23 4.49 8.42
C PHE A 161 11.86 4.05 7.11
N GLN A 162 11.87 4.89 6.07
CA GLN A 162 12.54 4.51 4.83
C GLN A 162 14.06 4.72 4.89
N ILE A 163 14.53 5.61 5.77
CA ILE A 163 15.95 5.91 5.95
C ILE A 163 16.63 4.87 6.86
N THR A 164 15.90 4.30 7.81
CA THR A 164 16.40 3.33 8.82
C THR A 164 16.03 1.90 8.49
#